data_AF-A0A924CVI0-F1
#
_entry.id   AF-A0A924CVI0-F1
#
_cell.length_a   1.000
_cell.length_b   1.000
_cell.length_c   1.000
_cell.angle_alpha   90.00
_cell.angle_beta   90.00
_cell.angle_gamma   90.00
#
_symmetry.space_group_name_H-M   'P 1'
#
loop_
_entity.id
_entity.type
_entity.pdbx_description
1 polymer ?
#
loop_
_entity_poly.entity_id
_entity_poly.type
_entity_poly.pdbx_seq_one_letter_code
_entity_poly.pdbx_strand_id
1 'polypeptide(L)'
;MGEECIHGFESGLCDSCFPKPTPLVTTPTPRVARIAPAQLRTVVPSASASSTSSRSATRSSAPRRTATPAPMVTLLGVGEQRLYHITHLSNLAAIIKTGCLLADSSTAWGRRPTVELTSPESREVRRDAVISDDSSATVASYVPFFLSPDSDMWCNFRNQDPDVRIAPAVAGSPASGFIMLVSTVTKALESGTAAVVVTDGDPAVAATRFATTPDANERMLRNLRAHEDSPAILSAEYLVSECFDFSLITLIAVGNDRTRDDVKAQLKAAGRPTKVSVYPPWFQKPEKVELLPA
;
A
#
# COMPACT_ATOMS: atom_id res chain seq x y z
N MET A 1 -36.34 -14.84 8.28
CA MET A 1 -35.87 -13.45 8.44
C MET A 1 -34.49 -13.56 9.06
N GLY A 2 -33.45 -13.42 8.23
CA GLY A 2 -32.07 -13.64 8.65
C GLY A 2 -31.58 -12.46 9.49
N GLU A 3 -30.92 -12.77 10.61
CA GLU A 3 -30.30 -11.78 11.49
C GLU A 3 -29.02 -11.26 10.83
N GLU A 4 -29.17 -10.28 9.93
CA GLU A 4 -28.09 -9.54 9.30
C GLU A 4 -27.54 -8.51 10.29
N CYS A 5 -26.21 -8.47 10.46
CA CYS A 5 -25.57 -7.51 11.35
C CYS A 5 -25.72 -6.08 10.80
N ILE A 6 -25.63 -5.04 11.66
CA ILE A 6 -25.71 -3.60 11.27
C ILE A 6 -24.70 -3.19 10.18
N HIS A 7 -23.70 -4.04 9.91
CA HIS A 7 -22.67 -3.85 8.90
C HIS A 7 -22.91 -4.61 7.58
N GLY A 8 -24.07 -5.26 7.41
CA GLY A 8 -24.44 -5.97 6.17
C GLY A 8 -23.67 -7.27 5.93
N PHE A 9 -23.21 -7.92 7.00
CA PHE A 9 -22.54 -9.22 6.96
C PHE A 9 -23.40 -10.30 7.62
N GLU A 10 -23.19 -11.55 7.20
CA GLU A 10 -23.77 -12.73 7.86
C GLU A 10 -23.35 -12.80 9.34
N SER A 11 -24.30 -13.19 10.19
CA SER A 11 -24.13 -13.23 11.64
C SER A 11 -22.95 -14.13 12.04
N GLY A 12 -22.01 -13.59 12.82
CA GLY A 12 -20.84 -14.32 13.34
C GLY A 12 -19.50 -13.99 12.67
N LEU A 13 -19.47 -13.33 11.51
CA LEU A 13 -18.19 -12.95 10.86
C LEU A 13 -17.42 -11.87 11.63
N CYS A 14 -18.10 -11.03 12.41
CA CYS A 14 -17.48 -9.97 13.19
C CYS A 14 -16.58 -10.51 14.32
N ASP A 15 -16.88 -11.69 14.87
CA ASP A 15 -16.12 -12.32 15.96
C ASP A 15 -14.75 -12.86 15.48
N SER A 16 -14.53 -12.93 14.16
CA SER A 16 -13.24 -13.37 13.58
C SER A 16 -12.16 -12.30 13.61
N CYS A 17 -12.54 -11.02 13.66
CA CYS A 17 -11.61 -9.89 13.72
C CYS A 17 -11.55 -9.27 15.14
N PHE A 18 -12.62 -9.38 15.92
CA PHE A 18 -12.71 -8.90 17.30
C PHE A 18 -13.40 -9.94 18.19
N PRO A 19 -12.68 -10.99 18.64
CA PRO A 19 -13.28 -12.00 19.51
C PRO A 19 -13.70 -11.35 20.84
N LYS A 20 -14.95 -11.57 21.24
CA LYS A 20 -15.45 -11.09 22.52
C LYS A 20 -14.63 -11.72 23.65
N PRO A 21 -14.19 -10.94 24.65
CA PRO A 21 -13.42 -11.47 25.76
C PRO A 21 -14.24 -12.50 26.53
N THR A 22 -13.69 -13.71 26.65
CA THR A 22 -14.29 -14.81 27.40
C THR A 22 -14.44 -14.38 28.87
N PRO A 23 -15.65 -14.47 29.45
CA PRO A 23 -15.82 -14.14 30.86
C PRO A 23 -14.99 -15.12 31.71
N LEU A 24 -14.15 -14.56 32.58
CA LEU A 24 -13.39 -15.30 33.58
C LEU A 24 -14.37 -16.01 34.52
N VAL A 25 -14.53 -17.31 34.34
CA VAL A 25 -15.23 -18.17 35.30
C VAL A 25 -14.36 -18.28 36.54
N THR A 26 -14.78 -17.61 37.61
CA THR A 26 -14.28 -17.83 38.96
C THR A 26 -14.66 -19.24 39.41
N THR A 27 -13.68 -20.13 39.55
CA THR A 27 -13.86 -21.46 40.12
C THR A 27 -14.03 -21.39 41.63
N PRO A 28 -15.10 -21.95 42.23
CA PRO A 28 -15.12 -22.30 43.64
C PRO A 28 -14.51 -23.70 43.85
N THR A 29 -13.60 -23.81 44.82
CA THR A 29 -13.22 -25.07 45.49
C THR A 29 -14.33 -25.49 46.49
N PRO A 30 -14.34 -26.66 47.18
CA PRO A 30 -13.49 -27.88 47.16
C PRO A 30 -14.30 -29.23 47.22
N ARG A 31 -13.65 -30.41 47.09
CA ARG A 31 -13.63 -31.52 48.11
C ARG A 31 -12.87 -32.78 47.64
N VAL A 32 -12.37 -33.51 48.65
CA VAL A 32 -11.44 -34.65 48.62
C VAL A 32 -12.14 -36.03 48.67
N ALA A 33 -11.40 -37.06 48.21
CA ALA A 33 -11.51 -38.53 48.38
C ALA A 33 -12.32 -39.28 47.29
N ARG A 34 -11.88 -40.42 46.73
CA ARG A 34 -11.22 -41.60 47.34
C ARG A 34 -10.44 -42.44 46.30
N ILE A 35 -9.45 -43.19 46.79
CA ILE A 35 -8.48 -44.08 46.12
C ILE A 35 -9.05 -45.51 45.87
N ALA A 36 -8.60 -46.22 44.81
CA ALA A 36 -8.02 -47.61 44.77
C ALA A 36 -7.85 -48.14 43.31
N PRO A 37 -7.13 -49.26 43.00
CA PRO A 37 -5.71 -49.21 42.64
C PRO A 37 -5.28 -50.00 41.36
N ALA A 38 -4.04 -49.71 40.93
CA ALA A 38 -2.99 -50.58 40.33
C ALA A 38 -3.25 -51.41 39.06
N GLN A 39 -2.40 -51.20 38.04
CA GLN A 39 -1.44 -52.20 37.55
C GLN A 39 -0.20 -51.51 36.94
N LEU A 40 0.99 -51.93 37.39
CA LEU A 40 2.29 -51.53 36.88
C LEU A 40 2.62 -52.28 35.59
N ARG A 41 3.38 -51.64 34.68
CA ARG A 41 4.55 -52.28 34.05
C ARG A 41 5.52 -51.23 33.52
N THR A 42 6.69 -51.23 34.14
CA THR A 42 7.94 -50.57 33.76
C THR A 42 8.60 -51.33 32.61
N VAL A 43 9.32 -50.64 31.72
CA VAL A 43 10.76 -50.83 31.39
C VAL A 43 11.19 -49.75 30.39
N VAL A 44 12.42 -49.27 30.58
CA VAL A 44 13.09 -48.11 29.98
C VAL A 44 13.99 -48.55 28.77
N PRO A 45 14.90 -47.75 28.19
CA PRO A 45 14.95 -47.46 26.76
C PRO A 45 16.16 -48.11 26.04
N SER A 46 16.24 -47.99 24.72
CA SER A 46 17.55 -48.04 24.05
C SER A 46 17.60 -47.36 22.69
N ALA A 47 18.82 -46.90 22.43
CA ALA A 47 19.25 -45.91 21.48
C ALA A 47 19.50 -46.45 20.06
N SER A 48 19.62 -45.49 19.13
CA SER A 48 20.54 -45.42 17.99
C SER A 48 20.78 -46.65 17.12
N ALA A 49 20.49 -46.51 15.82
CA ALA A 49 21.49 -46.73 14.78
C ALA A 49 21.02 -46.19 13.42
N SER A 50 21.85 -45.33 12.84
CA SER A 50 21.85 -44.98 11.42
C SER A 50 22.21 -46.21 10.58
N SER A 51 21.54 -46.40 9.44
CA SER A 51 22.17 -47.08 8.31
C SER A 51 21.60 -46.60 6.97
N THR A 52 22.54 -46.20 6.15
CA THR A 52 22.54 -46.02 4.71
C THR A 52 21.92 -47.20 3.96
N SER A 53 21.07 -46.93 2.98
CA SER A 53 21.20 -47.63 1.68
C SER A 53 20.54 -46.84 0.56
N SER A 54 21.38 -46.60 -0.45
CA SER A 54 21.06 -46.20 -1.81
C SER A 54 20.16 -47.22 -2.51
N ARG A 55 19.19 -46.76 -3.30
CA ARG A 55 18.75 -47.47 -4.52
C ARG A 55 18.05 -46.52 -5.50
N SER A 56 18.62 -46.47 -6.69
CA SER A 56 18.11 -45.84 -7.90
C SER A 56 16.71 -46.33 -8.28
N ALA A 57 15.89 -45.43 -8.81
CA ALA A 57 14.78 -45.78 -9.70
C ALA A 57 14.51 -44.67 -10.72
N THR A 58 14.78 -45.02 -11.98
CA THR A 58 14.01 -44.71 -13.20
C THR A 58 13.69 -43.25 -13.54
N ARG A 59 14.43 -42.75 -14.55
CA ARG A 59 14.05 -41.64 -15.43
C ARG A 59 12.79 -42.00 -16.21
N SER A 60 11.73 -41.20 -16.04
CA SER A 60 10.61 -41.14 -16.98
C SER A 60 10.62 -39.78 -17.68
N SER A 61 10.77 -39.84 -19.00
CA SER A 61 10.69 -38.74 -19.95
C SER A 61 9.26 -38.20 -20.01
N ALA A 62 9.07 -36.93 -19.63
CA ALA A 62 7.83 -36.18 -19.84
C ALA A 62 7.92 -35.33 -21.12
N PRO A 63 6.82 -35.16 -21.87
CA PRO A 63 6.84 -34.50 -23.17
C PRO A 63 7.03 -32.99 -23.04
N ARG A 64 7.81 -32.45 -23.98
CA ARG A 64 8.09 -31.03 -24.21
C ARG A 64 6.77 -30.27 -24.42
N ARG A 65 6.28 -29.61 -23.37
CA ARG A 65 5.20 -28.62 -23.49
C ARG A 65 5.75 -27.41 -24.22
N THR A 66 5.06 -27.08 -25.31
CA THR A 66 5.16 -25.83 -26.07
C THR A 66 5.16 -24.63 -25.13
N ALA A 67 6.07 -23.69 -25.38
CA ALA A 67 6.27 -22.48 -24.59
C ALA A 67 4.97 -21.68 -24.46
N THR A 68 4.46 -21.63 -23.24
CA THR A 68 3.47 -20.64 -22.80
C THR A 68 4.13 -19.25 -22.81
N PRO A 69 3.39 -18.16 -23.11
CA PRO A 69 3.92 -16.80 -23.01
C PRO A 69 4.55 -16.54 -21.63
N ALA A 70 5.55 -15.64 -21.60
CA ALA A 70 6.37 -15.31 -20.44
C ALA A 70 5.53 -15.13 -19.17
N PRO A 71 6.00 -15.62 -18.00
CA PRO A 71 5.27 -15.46 -16.77
C PRO A 71 5.19 -13.96 -16.44
N MET A 72 3.98 -13.50 -16.08
CA MET A 72 3.84 -12.31 -15.25
C MET A 72 4.85 -12.43 -14.12
N VAL A 73 5.66 -11.39 -13.89
CA VAL A 73 6.60 -11.34 -12.76
C VAL A 73 5.85 -11.81 -11.52
N THR A 74 6.27 -12.94 -10.97
CA THR A 74 5.68 -13.49 -9.75
C THR A 74 6.09 -12.56 -8.63
N LEU A 75 5.29 -11.51 -8.39
CA LEU A 75 5.43 -10.55 -7.29
C LEU A 75 5.12 -11.25 -5.97
N LEU A 76 5.97 -12.19 -5.57
CA LEU A 76 5.75 -13.07 -4.43
C LEU A 76 5.68 -12.22 -3.16
N GLY A 77 4.47 -11.81 -2.80
CA GLY A 77 4.14 -11.13 -1.55
C GLY A 77 3.86 -9.63 -1.65
N VAL A 78 4.34 -8.88 -2.66
CA VAL A 78 4.21 -7.40 -2.69
C VAL A 78 3.13 -6.86 -3.62
N GLY A 79 2.49 -7.70 -4.42
CA GLY A 79 1.49 -7.27 -5.41
C GLY A 79 0.33 -6.45 -4.82
N GLU A 80 -0.15 -6.83 -3.63
CA GLU A 80 -1.26 -6.16 -2.93
C GLU A 80 -0.83 -4.91 -2.14
N GLN A 81 0.47 -4.54 -2.17
CA GLN A 81 0.92 -3.29 -1.56
C GLN A 81 0.19 -2.12 -2.23
N ARG A 82 -0.47 -1.31 -1.41
CA ARG A 82 -1.22 -0.15 -1.89
C ARG A 82 -0.29 0.99 -2.27
N LEU A 83 -0.68 1.69 -3.32
CA LEU A 83 -0.03 2.88 -3.84
C LEU A 83 -0.97 4.06 -3.67
N TYR A 84 -0.49 5.18 -3.16
CA TYR A 84 -1.32 6.35 -2.82
C TYR A 84 -0.86 7.58 -3.58
N HIS A 85 -1.70 8.12 -4.46
CA HIS A 85 -1.45 9.40 -5.10
C HIS A 85 -2.40 10.47 -4.53
N ILE A 86 -1.83 11.53 -3.98
CA ILE A 86 -2.58 12.61 -3.33
C ILE A 86 -2.79 13.74 -4.33
N THR A 87 -4.02 14.21 -4.48
CA THR A 87 -4.34 15.37 -5.31
C THR A 87 -5.51 16.16 -4.74
N HIS A 88 -5.64 17.43 -5.11
CA HIS A 88 -6.80 18.23 -4.73
C HIS A 88 -8.04 17.81 -5.53
N LEU A 89 -9.23 17.85 -4.89
CA LEU A 89 -10.50 17.45 -5.53
C LEU A 89 -10.75 18.19 -6.86
N SER A 90 -10.38 19.47 -6.95
CA SER A 90 -10.56 20.29 -8.17
C SER A 90 -9.76 19.81 -9.39
N ASN A 91 -8.79 18.92 -9.21
CA ASN A 91 -8.02 18.34 -10.31
C ASN A 91 -8.70 17.11 -10.91
N LEU A 92 -9.63 16.48 -10.17
CA LEU A 92 -10.21 15.19 -10.53
C LEU A 92 -10.89 15.20 -11.90
N ALA A 93 -11.68 16.23 -12.22
CA ALA A 93 -12.35 16.34 -13.51
C ALA A 93 -11.37 16.36 -14.69
N ALA A 94 -10.22 17.02 -14.54
CA ALA A 94 -9.18 17.04 -15.57
C ALA A 94 -8.49 15.67 -15.70
N ILE A 95 -8.17 15.01 -14.58
CA ILE A 95 -7.58 13.67 -14.56
C ILE A 95 -8.51 12.66 -15.25
N ILE A 96 -9.80 12.67 -14.91
CA ILE A 96 -10.83 11.80 -15.52
C ILE A 96 -10.93 12.03 -17.03
N LYS A 97 -10.88 13.30 -17.45
CA LYS A 97 -10.97 13.69 -18.87
C LYS A 97 -9.73 13.22 -19.65
N THR A 98 -8.54 13.43 -19.10
CA THR A 98 -7.28 12.93 -19.69
C THR A 98 -7.24 11.41 -19.72
N GLY A 99 -7.85 10.76 -18.71
CA GLY A 99 -7.83 9.32 -18.55
C GLY A 99 -6.54 8.78 -17.92
N CYS A 100 -5.60 9.65 -17.55
CA CYS A 100 -4.42 9.25 -16.79
C CYS A 100 -3.90 10.37 -15.89
N LEU A 101 -3.12 9.97 -14.89
CA LEU A 101 -2.25 10.87 -14.13
C LEU A 101 -0.98 11.08 -14.96
N LEU A 102 -0.54 12.33 -15.11
CA LEU A 102 0.63 12.67 -15.91
C LEU A 102 1.81 13.04 -15.00
N ALA A 103 3.02 12.65 -15.42
CA ALA A 103 4.26 13.07 -14.78
C ALA A 103 4.47 14.59 -14.94
N ASP A 104 5.20 15.24 -14.02
CA ASP A 104 5.42 16.70 -14.06
C ASP A 104 6.04 17.19 -15.37
N SER A 105 6.99 16.43 -15.92
CA SER A 105 7.67 16.76 -17.17
C SER A 105 6.94 16.29 -18.43
N SER A 106 5.79 15.64 -18.30
CA SER A 106 5.07 15.07 -19.45
C SER A 106 4.69 16.15 -20.47
N THR A 107 4.93 15.89 -21.74
CA THR A 107 4.52 16.81 -22.83
C THR A 107 3.02 16.72 -23.14
N ALA A 108 2.31 15.74 -22.57
CA ALA A 108 0.88 15.53 -22.77
C ALA A 108 -0.02 16.49 -21.96
N TRP A 109 0.57 17.37 -21.14
CA TRP A 109 -0.18 18.38 -20.40
C TRP A 109 -0.88 19.36 -21.34
N GLY A 110 -2.21 19.25 -21.45
CA GLY A 110 -3.03 20.32 -22.06
C GLY A 110 -3.19 21.53 -21.15
N ARG A 111 -3.26 21.32 -19.84
CA ARG A 111 -3.27 22.34 -18.78
C ARG A 111 -2.72 21.73 -17.50
N ARG A 112 -1.94 22.51 -16.75
CA ARG A 112 -1.47 22.11 -15.41
C ARG A 112 -2.64 21.96 -14.42
N PRO A 113 -2.46 21.18 -13.34
CA PRO A 113 -3.41 21.07 -12.23
C PRO A 113 -3.94 22.42 -11.78
N THR A 114 -5.23 22.47 -11.42
CA THR A 114 -5.87 23.69 -10.90
C THR A 114 -5.27 24.07 -9.55
N VAL A 115 -4.98 23.07 -8.72
CA VAL A 115 -4.38 23.23 -7.39
C VAL A 115 -3.23 22.25 -7.28
N GLU A 116 -2.01 22.76 -7.10
CA GLU A 116 -0.80 21.95 -6.91
C GLU A 116 -0.58 21.68 -5.42
N LEU A 117 -0.34 20.42 -5.05
CA LEU A 117 0.03 20.06 -3.68
C LEU A 117 1.50 20.39 -3.41
N THR A 118 2.37 20.13 -4.39
CA THR A 118 3.82 20.26 -4.24
C THR A 118 4.32 21.64 -4.64
N SER A 119 5.26 22.20 -3.88
CA SER A 119 5.86 23.51 -4.15
C SER A 119 6.59 23.56 -5.50
N PRO A 120 6.62 24.72 -6.17
CA PRO A 120 7.39 24.90 -7.41
C PRO A 120 8.87 24.49 -7.28
N GLU A 121 9.49 24.84 -6.16
CA GLU A 121 10.88 24.55 -5.84
C GLU A 121 11.12 23.04 -5.72
N SER A 122 10.22 22.32 -5.04
CA SER A 122 10.33 20.85 -4.94
C SER A 122 10.14 20.16 -6.28
N ARG A 123 9.26 20.68 -7.14
CA ARG A 123 9.13 20.17 -8.51
C ARG A 123 10.38 20.45 -9.34
N GLU A 124 11.07 21.57 -9.11
CA GLU A 124 12.34 21.88 -9.77
C GLU A 124 13.45 20.92 -9.34
N VAL A 125 13.62 20.69 -8.04
CA VAL A 125 14.58 19.68 -7.55
C VAL A 125 14.32 18.31 -8.16
N ARG A 126 13.04 17.90 -8.27
CA ARG A 126 12.67 16.63 -8.93
C ARG A 126 12.91 16.62 -10.44
N ARG A 127 12.91 17.77 -11.11
CA ARG A 127 13.29 17.88 -12.53
C ARG A 127 14.79 17.69 -12.73
N ASP A 128 15.61 18.01 -11.73
CA ASP A 128 17.06 17.86 -11.76
C ASP A 128 17.54 16.50 -11.21
N ALA A 129 16.74 15.84 -10.38
CA ALA A 129 17.07 14.54 -9.79
C ALA A 129 17.03 13.42 -10.84
N VAL A 130 18.20 12.94 -11.25
CA VAL A 130 18.36 11.84 -12.23
C VAL A 130 18.16 10.47 -11.57
N ILE A 131 17.39 9.58 -12.22
CA ILE A 131 17.08 8.24 -11.69
C ILE A 131 18.27 7.27 -11.77
N SER A 132 19.06 7.39 -12.83
CA SER A 132 20.23 6.56 -13.10
C SER A 132 21.17 7.33 -14.03
N ASP A 133 22.48 7.26 -13.78
CA ASP A 133 23.50 8.00 -14.53
C ASP A 133 23.48 7.74 -16.05
N ASP A 134 22.97 6.59 -16.47
CA ASP A 134 22.87 6.18 -17.88
C ASP A 134 21.57 6.65 -18.56
N SER A 135 20.69 7.34 -17.82
CA SER A 135 19.37 7.75 -18.30
C SER A 135 19.20 9.26 -18.21
N SER A 136 18.60 9.86 -19.23
CA SER A 136 18.13 11.25 -19.15
C SER A 136 16.82 11.37 -18.37
N ALA A 137 16.25 10.26 -17.88
CA ALA A 137 15.01 10.28 -17.12
C ALA A 137 15.26 10.82 -15.71
N THR A 138 14.50 11.86 -15.36
CA THR A 138 14.53 12.46 -14.04
C THR A 138 13.30 12.04 -13.25
N VAL A 139 13.29 12.30 -11.96
CA VAL A 139 12.15 11.99 -11.08
C VAL A 139 10.86 12.65 -11.60
N ALA A 140 10.95 13.84 -12.20
CA ALA A 140 9.83 14.54 -12.81
C ALA A 140 9.26 13.84 -14.07
N SER A 141 9.93 12.83 -14.63
CA SER A 141 9.42 11.97 -15.70
C SER A 141 8.53 10.83 -15.19
N TYR A 142 8.25 10.78 -13.89
CA TYR A 142 7.43 9.75 -13.26
C TYR A 142 6.25 10.36 -12.50
N VAL A 143 5.14 9.62 -12.46
CA VAL A 143 3.99 9.87 -11.58
C VAL A 143 4.32 9.29 -10.20
N PRO A 144 4.33 10.10 -9.13
CA PRO A 144 4.66 9.63 -7.80
C PRO A 144 3.46 9.02 -7.08
N PHE A 145 3.70 7.90 -6.42
CA PHE A 145 2.79 7.29 -5.44
C PHE A 145 3.53 7.05 -4.13
N PHE A 146 2.95 7.46 -3.01
CA PHE A 146 3.44 7.07 -1.69
C PHE A 146 3.13 5.60 -1.42
N LEU A 147 3.97 4.97 -0.59
CA LEU A 147 3.76 3.60 -0.12
C LEU A 147 2.95 3.51 1.19
N SER A 148 2.67 4.66 1.81
CA SER A 148 1.87 4.79 3.04
C SER A 148 0.82 5.91 2.88
N PRO A 149 -0.42 5.72 3.36
CA PRO A 149 -1.39 6.82 3.43
C PRO A 149 -0.98 7.87 4.47
N ASP A 150 -0.03 7.55 5.35
CA ASP A 150 0.55 8.43 6.37
C ASP A 150 1.97 8.89 5.97
N SER A 151 2.23 9.09 4.68
CA SER A 151 3.53 9.64 4.23
C SER A 151 3.92 10.90 5.01
N ASP A 152 5.21 11.12 5.24
CA ASP A 152 5.70 12.24 6.08
C ASP A 152 5.18 13.59 5.56
N MET A 153 5.21 13.79 4.23
CA MET A 153 4.68 15.00 3.59
C MET A 153 3.20 15.19 3.89
N TRP A 154 2.40 14.13 3.83
CA TRP A 154 0.96 14.19 4.07
C TRP A 154 0.63 14.34 5.56
N CYS A 155 1.39 13.71 6.45
CA CYS A 155 1.29 13.91 7.89
C CYS A 155 1.57 15.37 8.26
N ASN A 156 2.66 15.95 7.75
CA ASN A 156 2.99 17.36 7.96
C ASN A 156 1.87 18.28 7.45
N PHE A 157 1.35 18.00 6.24
CA PHE A 157 0.22 18.75 5.69
C PHE A 157 -1.01 18.73 6.60
N ARG A 158 -1.43 17.53 7.06
CA ARG A 158 -2.59 17.39 7.95
C ARG A 158 -2.36 18.07 9.29
N ASN A 159 -1.17 17.95 9.86
CA ASN A 159 -0.80 18.58 11.13
C ASN A 159 -0.71 20.11 11.02
N GLN A 160 -0.53 20.63 9.81
CA GLN A 160 -0.15 22.02 9.53
C GLN A 160 1.27 22.32 10.02
N ASP A 161 2.13 21.31 10.02
CA ASP A 161 3.56 21.47 10.28
C ASP A 161 4.25 22.03 9.02
N PRO A 162 5.24 22.93 9.15
CA PRO A 162 5.97 23.45 8.00
C PRO A 162 6.69 22.32 7.24
N ASP A 163 6.43 22.23 5.93
CA ASP A 163 7.13 21.32 5.03
C ASP A 163 7.39 22.06 3.71
N VAL A 164 8.67 22.14 3.31
CA VAL A 164 9.12 22.86 2.11
C VAL A 164 8.57 22.25 0.82
N ARG A 165 8.10 21.00 0.87
CA ARG A 165 7.50 20.29 -0.26
C ARG A 165 6.08 20.72 -0.54
N ILE A 166 5.38 21.30 0.43
CA ILE A 166 3.99 21.72 0.28
C ILE A 166 3.93 23.10 -0.38
N ALA A 167 3.09 23.24 -1.41
CA ALA A 167 2.93 24.52 -2.09
C ALA A 167 2.32 25.58 -1.14
N PRO A 168 2.86 26.82 -1.11
CA PRO A 168 2.33 27.88 -0.24
C PRO A 168 0.84 28.16 -0.46
N ALA A 169 0.34 28.00 -1.69
CA ALA A 169 -1.05 28.24 -2.06
C ALA A 169 -2.05 27.29 -1.38
N VAL A 170 -1.59 26.11 -0.93
CA VAL A 170 -2.44 25.14 -0.22
C VAL A 170 -2.04 24.98 1.25
N ALA A 171 -0.95 25.60 1.68
CA ALA A 171 -0.52 25.58 3.07
C ALA A 171 -1.66 26.06 3.98
N GLY A 172 -2.04 25.22 4.95
CA GLY A 172 -3.15 25.50 5.88
C GLY A 172 -4.55 25.17 5.34
N SER A 173 -4.70 24.73 4.09
CA SER A 173 -5.98 24.25 3.56
C SER A 173 -6.44 22.98 4.29
N PRO A 174 -7.76 22.75 4.43
CA PRO A 174 -8.25 21.54 5.06
C PRO A 174 -7.94 20.31 4.20
N ALA A 175 -7.42 19.26 4.81
CA ALA A 175 -7.13 17.99 4.15
C ALA A 175 -8.37 17.34 3.50
N SER A 176 -9.58 17.64 3.98
CA SER A 176 -10.84 17.18 3.37
C SER A 176 -11.11 17.72 1.95
N GLY A 177 -10.36 18.74 1.51
CA GLY A 177 -10.36 19.21 0.10
C GLY A 177 -9.52 18.35 -0.85
N PHE A 178 -8.76 17.39 -0.31
CA PHE A 178 -7.92 16.48 -1.06
C PHE A 178 -8.54 15.09 -1.12
N ILE A 179 -8.06 14.31 -2.09
CA ILE A 179 -8.43 12.91 -2.29
C ILE A 179 -7.16 12.07 -2.44
N MET A 180 -7.26 10.78 -2.10
CA MET A 180 -6.22 9.81 -2.37
C MET A 180 -6.71 8.84 -3.43
N LEU A 181 -6.02 8.81 -4.57
CA LEU A 181 -6.20 7.81 -5.61
C LEU A 181 -5.36 6.59 -5.25
N VAL A 182 -6.02 5.46 -5.05
CA VAL A 182 -5.39 4.24 -4.56
C VAL A 182 -5.32 3.20 -5.67
N SER A 183 -4.14 2.61 -5.83
CA SER A 183 -3.92 1.43 -6.68
C SER A 183 -3.13 0.38 -5.90
N THR A 184 -2.62 -0.63 -6.61
CA THR A 184 -1.73 -1.66 -6.06
C THR A 184 -0.54 -1.86 -6.99
N VAL A 185 0.54 -2.45 -6.49
CA VAL A 185 1.70 -2.81 -7.32
C VAL A 185 1.29 -3.73 -8.48
N THR A 186 0.41 -4.70 -8.24
CA THR A 186 -0.15 -5.55 -9.31
C THR A 186 -0.83 -4.71 -10.39
N LYS A 187 -1.72 -3.79 -9.99
CA LYS A 187 -2.44 -2.93 -10.95
C LYS A 187 -1.52 -1.98 -11.71
N ALA A 188 -0.51 -1.42 -11.06
CA ALA A 188 0.47 -0.57 -11.75
C ALA A 188 1.22 -1.33 -12.86
N LEU A 189 1.54 -2.60 -12.62
CA LEU A 189 2.24 -3.44 -13.59
C LEU A 189 1.35 -3.94 -14.75
N GLU A 190 0.03 -3.96 -14.57
CA GLU A 190 -0.92 -4.21 -15.67
C GLU A 190 -0.81 -3.15 -16.79
N SER A 191 -0.23 -1.97 -16.51
CA SER A 191 0.06 -0.97 -17.53
C SER A 191 1.04 -1.47 -18.61
N GLY A 192 1.83 -2.52 -18.34
CA GLY A 192 2.59 -3.32 -19.30
C GLY A 192 3.78 -2.63 -20.01
N THR A 193 3.78 -1.31 -20.14
CA THR A 193 4.79 -0.53 -20.87
C THR A 193 5.49 0.52 -20.02
N ALA A 194 4.93 0.87 -18.86
CA ALA A 194 5.52 1.88 -17.99
C ALA A 194 6.73 1.31 -17.24
N ALA A 195 7.85 2.02 -17.32
CA ALA A 195 8.98 1.75 -16.44
C ALA A 195 8.61 2.13 -15.00
N VAL A 196 9.01 1.27 -14.06
CA VAL A 196 8.73 1.43 -12.64
C VAL A 196 10.04 1.59 -11.90
N VAL A 197 10.07 2.56 -11.00
CA VAL A 197 11.18 2.80 -10.07
C VAL A 197 10.63 2.82 -8.65
N VAL A 198 11.35 2.22 -7.71
CA VAL A 198 11.01 2.28 -6.27
C VAL A 198 12.14 3.00 -5.55
N THR A 199 11.78 3.86 -4.60
CA THR A 199 12.74 4.56 -3.75
C THR A 199 12.59 4.12 -2.31
N ASP A 200 13.65 4.26 -1.51
CA ASP A 200 13.60 4.00 -0.07
C ASP A 200 13.56 5.29 0.78
N GLY A 201 13.24 6.41 0.13
CA GLY A 201 13.14 7.73 0.72
C GLY A 201 12.66 8.76 -0.31
N ASP A 202 12.76 10.05 0.04
CA ASP A 202 12.35 11.14 -0.84
C ASP A 202 13.30 11.23 -2.04
N PRO A 203 12.84 11.04 -3.28
CA PRO A 203 13.70 11.02 -4.46
C PRO A 203 14.35 12.38 -4.78
N ALA A 204 13.94 13.47 -4.13
CA ALA A 204 14.62 14.76 -4.21
C ALA A 204 15.86 14.86 -3.29
N VAL A 205 16.08 13.88 -2.40
CA VAL A 205 17.21 13.84 -1.47
C VAL A 205 18.33 12.97 -2.04
N ALA A 206 19.56 13.52 -2.08
CA ALA A 206 20.72 12.87 -2.70
C ALA A 206 21.11 11.50 -2.10
N ALA A 207 20.74 11.22 -0.85
CA ALA A 207 21.02 9.96 -0.19
C ALA A 207 20.02 8.83 -0.54
N THR A 208 18.93 9.16 -1.22
CA THR A 208 17.87 8.20 -1.56
C THR A 208 18.35 7.20 -2.61
N ARG A 209 18.05 5.92 -2.38
CA ARG A 209 18.41 4.86 -3.32
C ARG A 209 17.24 4.57 -4.25
N PHE A 210 17.58 4.30 -5.51
CA PHE A 210 16.62 3.95 -6.56
C PHE A 210 16.80 2.48 -6.93
N ALA A 211 15.71 1.73 -6.88
CA ALA A 211 15.58 0.45 -7.55
C ALA A 211 14.93 0.69 -8.93
N THR A 212 15.58 0.23 -10.00
CA THR A 212 15.17 0.51 -11.39
C THR A 212 14.90 -0.76 -12.20
N THR A 213 15.08 -1.93 -11.61
CA THR A 213 14.82 -3.24 -12.24
C THR A 213 13.71 -3.97 -11.50
N PRO A 214 12.92 -4.82 -12.18
CA PRO A 214 11.81 -5.55 -11.53
C PRO A 214 12.21 -6.28 -10.25
N ASP A 215 13.32 -7.02 -10.28
CA ASP A 215 13.80 -7.77 -9.12
C ASP A 215 14.29 -6.85 -7.98
N ALA A 216 14.94 -5.72 -8.31
CA ALA A 216 15.35 -4.74 -7.31
C ALA A 216 14.14 -4.04 -6.69
N ASN A 217 13.13 -3.70 -7.49
CA ASN A 217 11.87 -3.10 -7.04
C ASN A 217 11.17 -4.04 -6.06
N GLU A 218 11.03 -5.32 -6.42
CA GLU A 218 10.42 -6.31 -5.56
C GLU A 218 11.18 -6.48 -4.23
N ARG A 219 12.51 -6.57 -4.28
CA ARG A 219 13.34 -6.65 -3.06
C ARG A 219 13.19 -5.42 -2.18
N MET A 220 13.22 -4.22 -2.77
CA MET A 220 13.07 -2.97 -2.03
C MET A 220 11.69 -2.87 -1.37
N LEU A 221 10.61 -3.18 -2.11
CA LEU A 221 9.25 -3.21 -1.56
C LEU A 221 9.10 -4.23 -0.44
N ARG A 222 9.69 -5.42 -0.56
CA ARG A 222 9.70 -6.41 0.53
C ARG A 222 10.41 -5.88 1.76
N ASN A 223 11.56 -5.22 1.59
CA ASN A 223 12.33 -4.67 2.70
C ASN A 223 11.58 -3.56 3.43
N LEU A 224 10.95 -2.64 2.69
CA LEU A 224 10.15 -1.55 3.26
C LEU A 224 8.95 -2.10 4.04
N ARG A 225 8.26 -3.13 3.52
CA ARG A 225 7.14 -3.79 4.22
C ARG A 225 7.55 -4.68 5.38
N ALA A 226 8.76 -5.22 5.39
CA ALA A 226 9.24 -5.99 6.53
C ALA A 226 9.56 -5.09 7.73
N HIS A 227 9.71 -3.79 7.51
CA HIS A 227 10.03 -2.79 8.52
C HIS A 227 9.05 -1.63 8.43
N GLU A 228 7.74 -1.89 8.57
CA GLU A 228 6.70 -0.84 8.47
C GLU A 228 6.86 0.26 9.53
N ASP A 229 7.48 -0.06 10.67
CA ASP A 229 7.84 0.92 11.71
C ASP A 229 9.06 1.80 11.32
N SER A 230 9.75 1.46 10.22
CA SER A 230 10.85 2.27 9.71
C SER A 230 10.31 3.56 9.10
N PRO A 231 10.88 4.72 9.42
CA PRO A 231 10.49 5.98 8.77
C PRO A 231 10.72 5.96 7.26
N ALA A 232 11.54 5.04 6.73
CA ALA A 232 11.81 4.92 5.30
C ALA A 232 10.53 4.74 4.47
N ILE A 233 9.55 3.95 4.93
CA ILE A 233 8.31 3.73 4.16
C ILE A 233 7.43 4.98 4.08
N LEU A 234 7.58 5.92 5.01
CA LEU A 234 6.80 7.16 5.07
C LEU A 234 7.30 8.21 4.07
N SER A 235 8.56 8.10 3.64
CA SER A 235 9.15 8.96 2.61
C SER A 235 9.39 8.23 1.28
N ALA A 236 9.28 6.90 1.24
CA ALA A 236 9.45 6.09 0.05
C ALA A 236 8.33 6.28 -0.99
N GLU A 237 8.71 6.24 -2.26
CA GLU A 237 7.82 6.41 -3.40
C GLU A 237 7.90 5.24 -4.38
N TYR A 238 6.77 4.96 -5.01
CA TYR A 238 6.65 4.14 -6.20
C TYR A 238 6.39 5.06 -7.39
N LEU A 239 7.31 5.05 -8.35
CA LEU A 239 7.36 5.96 -9.48
C LEU A 239 6.98 5.22 -10.76
N VAL A 240 5.95 5.69 -11.45
CA VAL A 240 5.49 5.12 -12.73
C VAL A 240 5.79 6.08 -13.87
N SER A 241 6.51 5.64 -14.90
CA SER A 241 7.00 6.53 -15.96
C SER A 241 5.86 7.17 -16.75
N GLU A 242 6.00 8.47 -17.05
CA GLU A 242 5.21 9.30 -17.97
C GLU A 242 3.72 9.50 -17.60
N CYS A 243 2.95 8.43 -17.52
CA CYS A 243 1.49 8.45 -17.37
C CYS A 243 1.00 7.19 -16.67
N PHE A 244 0.08 7.34 -15.73
CA PHE A 244 -0.58 6.24 -15.02
C PHE A 244 -2.07 6.20 -15.37
N ASP A 245 -2.52 5.14 -16.05
CA ASP A 245 -3.92 5.00 -16.49
C ASP A 245 -4.88 5.07 -15.30
N PHE A 246 -5.83 6.00 -15.37
CA PHE A 246 -6.84 6.19 -14.35
C PHE A 246 -7.73 4.95 -14.15
N SER A 247 -7.87 4.10 -15.17
CA SER A 247 -8.63 2.85 -15.08
C SER A 247 -8.02 1.84 -14.09
N LEU A 248 -6.73 2.00 -13.75
CA LEU A 248 -6.00 1.15 -12.80
C LEU A 248 -6.14 1.62 -11.35
N ILE A 249 -6.86 2.73 -11.10
CA ILE A 249 -7.24 3.17 -9.75
C ILE A 249 -8.36 2.26 -9.22
N THR A 250 -8.11 1.59 -8.11
CA THR A 250 -9.04 0.63 -7.50
C THR A 250 -9.98 1.27 -6.49
N LEU A 251 -9.58 2.41 -5.92
CA LEU A 251 -10.32 3.13 -4.89
C LEU A 251 -9.94 4.62 -4.90
N ILE A 252 -10.92 5.49 -4.69
CA ILE A 252 -10.71 6.90 -4.31
C ILE A 252 -11.13 7.07 -2.85
N ALA A 253 -10.17 7.36 -1.99
CA ALA A 253 -10.42 7.65 -0.58
C ALA A 253 -10.65 9.15 -0.38
N VAL A 254 -11.60 9.48 0.49
CA VAL A 254 -12.01 10.85 0.79
C VAL A 254 -12.23 11.04 2.30
N GLY A 255 -12.14 12.29 2.78
CA GLY A 255 -12.25 12.58 4.21
C GLY A 255 -13.66 12.59 4.80
N ASN A 256 -14.70 12.82 3.99
CA ASN A 256 -16.09 12.89 4.46
C ASN A 256 -17.11 12.57 3.35
N ASP A 257 -18.38 12.43 3.73
CA ASP A 257 -19.48 12.08 2.82
C ASP A 257 -19.76 13.14 1.76
N ARG A 258 -19.60 14.43 2.08
CA ARG A 258 -19.78 15.51 1.11
C ARG A 258 -18.79 15.35 -0.05
N THR A 259 -17.51 15.22 0.25
CA THR A 259 -16.47 14.98 -0.76
C THR A 259 -16.72 13.68 -1.52
N ARG A 260 -17.20 12.61 -0.85
CA ARG A 260 -17.57 11.35 -1.52
C ARG A 260 -18.64 11.56 -2.58
N ASP A 261 -19.69 12.31 -2.24
CA ASP A 261 -20.83 12.50 -3.12
C ASP A 261 -20.44 13.39 -4.32
N ASP A 262 -19.60 14.40 -4.11
CA ASP A 262 -19.00 15.22 -5.17
C ASP A 262 -18.13 14.37 -6.14
N VAL A 263 -17.26 13.51 -5.60
CA VAL A 263 -16.43 12.59 -6.41
C VAL A 263 -17.31 11.63 -7.20
N LYS A 264 -18.31 11.02 -6.57
CA LYS A 264 -19.25 10.10 -7.23
C LYS A 264 -20.01 10.78 -8.37
N ALA A 265 -20.44 12.02 -8.18
CA ALA A 265 -21.11 12.79 -9.22
C ALA A 265 -20.20 13.01 -10.44
N GLN A 266 -18.94 13.39 -10.23
CA GLN A 266 -17.96 13.57 -11.31
C GLN A 266 -17.67 12.26 -12.07
N LEU A 267 -17.44 11.16 -11.35
CA LEU A 267 -17.20 9.83 -11.94
C LEU A 267 -18.39 9.35 -12.78
N LYS A 268 -19.62 9.53 -12.25
CA LYS A 268 -20.86 9.16 -12.95
C LYS A 268 -21.04 9.98 -14.23
N ALA A 269 -20.82 11.30 -14.17
CA ALA A 269 -20.93 12.18 -15.32
C ALA A 269 -19.97 11.79 -16.45
N ALA A 270 -18.79 11.26 -16.10
CA ALA A 270 -17.79 10.82 -17.05
C ALA A 270 -17.90 9.34 -17.47
N GLY A 271 -18.87 8.59 -16.95
CA GLY A 271 -19.02 7.15 -17.25
C GLY A 271 -17.84 6.29 -16.78
N ARG A 272 -17.09 6.72 -15.76
CA ARG A 272 -15.94 6.00 -15.19
C ARG A 272 -16.26 5.53 -13.76
N PRO A 273 -16.96 4.40 -13.57
CA PRO A 273 -17.30 3.95 -12.23
C PRO A 273 -16.05 3.44 -11.49
N THR A 274 -15.54 4.25 -10.56
CA THR A 274 -14.47 3.86 -9.62
C THR A 274 -15.04 3.85 -8.20
N LYS A 275 -14.60 2.89 -7.38
CA LYS A 275 -15.04 2.81 -5.97
C LYS A 275 -14.61 4.06 -5.22
N VAL A 276 -15.54 4.65 -4.45
CA VAL A 276 -15.26 5.80 -3.56
C VAL A 276 -15.59 5.39 -2.14
N SER A 277 -14.70 5.65 -1.18
CA SER A 277 -14.93 5.32 0.23
C SER A 277 -14.41 6.40 1.15
N VAL A 278 -15.12 6.60 2.27
CA VAL A 278 -14.77 7.62 3.26
C VAL A 278 -13.81 6.99 4.27
N TYR A 279 -12.63 7.59 4.43
CA TYR A 279 -11.60 7.15 5.37
C TYR A 279 -11.14 8.34 6.23
N PRO A 280 -11.93 8.80 7.20
CA PRO A 280 -11.62 10.01 7.97
C PRO A 280 -10.22 10.01 8.60
N PRO A 281 -9.69 8.90 9.16
CA PRO A 281 -8.33 8.88 9.74
C PRO A 281 -7.23 9.31 8.77
N TRP A 282 -7.37 9.06 7.46
CA TRP A 282 -6.37 9.48 6.45
C TRP A 282 -6.40 10.98 6.16
N PHE A 283 -7.41 11.71 6.61
CA PHE A 283 -7.59 13.14 6.33
C PHE A 283 -7.70 14.00 7.60
N GLN A 284 -7.73 13.37 8.78
CA GLN A 284 -7.72 14.04 10.08
C GLN A 284 -6.29 14.15 10.61
N LYS A 285 -6.05 15.08 11.54
CA LYS A 285 -4.78 15.09 12.28
C LYS A 285 -4.65 13.75 13.03
N PRO A 286 -3.50 13.05 12.95
CA PRO A 286 -3.26 11.89 13.79
C PRO A 286 -3.45 12.27 15.26
N GLU A 287 -4.22 11.48 15.99
CA GLU A 287 -4.41 11.70 17.42
C GLU A 287 -3.07 11.50 18.13
N LYS A 288 -2.58 12.53 18.83
CA LYS A 288 -1.40 12.37 19.69
C LYS A 288 -1.81 11.45 20.83
N VAL A 289 -1.26 10.24 20.86
CA VAL A 289 -1.32 9.41 22.07
C VAL A 289 -0.46 10.12 23.11
N GLU A 290 -1.07 10.94 23.96
CA GLU A 290 -0.46 11.44 25.17
C GLU A 290 -0.15 10.23 26.05
N LEU A 291 1.12 9.80 26.05
CA LEU A 291 1.62 8.89 27.06
C LEU A 291 1.47 9.61 28.41
N LEU A 292 0.44 9.22 29.17
CA LEU A 292 0.27 9.67 30.55
C LEU A 292 1.59 9.41 31.29
N PRO A 293 2.16 10.41 32.00
CA PRO A 293 3.33 10.17 32.83
C PRO A 293 2.97 9.14 33.91
N ALA A 294 3.86 8.17 34.08
CA ALA A 294 3.77 7.11 35.10
C ALA A 294 3.81 7.67 36.53
#